data_AF-A0A969CMP7-F1
#
_entry.id   AF-A0A969CMP7-F1
#
_cell.length_a   1.000
_cell.length_b   1.000
_cell.length_c   1.000
_cell.angle_alpha   90.00
_cell.angle_beta   90.00
_cell.angle_gamma   90.00
#
_symmetry.space_group_name_H-M   'P 1'
#
loop_
_entity.id
_entity.type
_entity.pdbx_description
1 polymer ?
#
loop_
_entity_poly.entity_id
_entity_poly.type
_entity_poly.pdbx_seq_one_letter_code
_entity_poly.pdbx_strand_id
1 'polypeptide(L)'
;MKSNLKMALFFLSLLCSVSASISAVLAQEPSQTTLSTQLSIQQKDNFDLLATKASLDKELQAFFNSKYDYWDARVLADYWGQSVQDAKARMGRKILWGRTDIAILEQFLVDARVKALQSVKRAQNPSSYKFFRESTYTYDDANALAKFWGDRSVMDAKLRIERNLILGNDEMIEQALRYARN
;
A
#
# COMPACT_ATOMS: atom_id res chain seq x y z
N MET A 1 31.00 26.94 -24.55
CA MET A 1 31.01 25.83 -25.54
C MET A 1 29.90 24.86 -25.14
N LYS A 2 28.88 24.51 -25.92
CA LYS A 2 28.40 24.86 -27.25
C LYS A 2 26.89 24.58 -27.21
N SER A 3 26.07 25.58 -27.52
CA SER A 3 24.71 25.42 -28.02
C SER A 3 24.74 24.90 -29.48
N ASN A 4 23.58 24.49 -30.00
CA ASN A 4 23.09 24.53 -31.40
C ASN A 4 22.40 23.20 -31.82
N LEU A 5 21.11 23.18 -32.19
CA LEU A 5 20.42 23.83 -33.32
C LEU A 5 20.56 23.01 -34.63
N LYS A 6 19.47 22.34 -35.04
CA LYS A 6 19.02 22.10 -36.44
C LYS A 6 17.50 21.85 -36.36
N MET A 7 16.57 22.73 -36.76
CA MET A 7 16.31 23.45 -38.02
C MET A 7 15.61 22.59 -39.08
N ALA A 8 14.32 22.89 -39.31
CA ALA A 8 13.57 22.74 -40.57
C ALA A 8 12.27 23.57 -40.44
N LEU A 9 12.26 24.85 -40.84
CA LEU A 9 11.88 25.40 -42.16
C LEU A 9 10.35 25.48 -42.36
N PHE A 10 9.76 26.66 -42.14
CA PHE A 10 9.26 27.63 -43.16
C PHE A 10 7.93 27.16 -43.82
N PHE A 11 6.84 27.93 -43.83
CA PHE A 11 6.65 29.16 -44.61
C PHE A 11 5.56 30.08 -44.01
N LEU A 12 5.86 31.37 -44.04
CA LEU A 12 4.95 32.50 -43.82
C LEU A 12 4.40 32.93 -45.20
N SER A 13 3.07 32.97 -45.36
CA SER A 13 2.46 33.72 -46.47
C SER A 13 1.19 34.44 -46.01
N LEU A 14 1.26 35.74 -46.23
CA LEU A 14 0.30 36.82 -46.09
C LEU A 14 -0.94 36.61 -46.99
N LEU A 15 -2.14 36.99 -46.52
CA LEU A 15 -3.10 37.94 -47.14
C LEU A 15 -4.56 37.68 -46.75
N CYS A 16 -5.21 38.76 -46.37
CA CYS A 16 -6.64 38.90 -46.11
C CYS A 16 -7.51 38.47 -47.30
N SER A 17 -8.66 37.86 -47.01
CA SER A 17 -9.93 38.32 -47.59
C SER A 17 -11.10 37.67 -46.83
N VAL A 18 -12.01 38.53 -46.39
CA VAL A 18 -13.28 38.15 -45.77
C VAL A 18 -14.23 37.80 -46.91
N SER A 19 -14.75 36.58 -46.93
CA SER A 19 -15.94 36.24 -47.69
C SER A 19 -16.94 35.61 -46.75
N ALA A 20 -17.97 36.38 -46.39
CA ALA A 20 -19.15 35.87 -45.73
C ALA A 20 -19.83 34.86 -46.66
N SER A 21 -20.04 33.64 -46.18
CA SER A 21 -20.93 32.66 -46.81
C SER A 21 -22.02 32.32 -45.82
N ILE A 22 -23.24 32.67 -46.21
CA ILE A 22 -24.50 32.47 -45.52
C ILE A 22 -24.60 31.00 -45.12
N SER A 23 -24.49 30.70 -43.82
CA SER A 23 -24.89 29.39 -43.31
C SER A 23 -26.41 29.37 -43.32
N ALA A 24 -26.98 28.57 -44.23
CA ALA A 24 -28.37 28.17 -44.14
C ALA A 24 -28.60 27.58 -42.75
N VAL A 25 -29.46 28.24 -41.97
CA VAL A 25 -29.96 27.74 -40.70
C VAL A 25 -30.79 26.49 -41.02
N LEU A 26 -30.14 25.33 -41.00
CA LEU A 26 -30.80 24.09 -40.67
C LEU A 26 -30.97 24.11 -39.15
N ALA A 27 -32.21 24.18 -38.71
CA ALA A 27 -32.61 24.01 -37.33
C ALA A 27 -32.22 22.59 -36.89
N GLN A 28 -31.03 22.45 -36.31
CA GLN A 28 -30.69 21.32 -35.46
C GLN A 28 -30.97 21.77 -34.03
N GLU A 29 -32.02 21.21 -33.43
CA GLU A 29 -32.30 21.41 -32.01
C GLU A 29 -31.04 21.06 -31.19
N PRO A 30 -30.62 21.89 -30.23
CA PRO A 30 -29.55 21.53 -29.30
C PRO A 30 -30.06 20.41 -28.38
N SER A 31 -29.84 19.17 -28.82
CA SER A 31 -29.52 17.98 -28.03
C SER A 31 -29.78 18.08 -26.52
N GLN A 32 -30.99 17.73 -26.08
CA GLN A 32 -31.27 17.36 -24.69
C GLN A 32 -30.71 15.96 -24.34
N THR A 33 -30.18 15.24 -25.34
CA THR A 33 -29.62 13.89 -25.23
C THR A 33 -28.26 13.87 -24.53
N THR A 34 -27.50 14.96 -24.50
CA THR A 34 -26.15 15.01 -23.90
C THR A 34 -26.19 15.18 -22.38
N LEU A 35 -27.08 16.02 -21.84
CA LEU A 35 -27.20 16.23 -20.39
C LEU A 35 -27.78 15.01 -19.66
N SER A 36 -28.84 14.41 -20.21
CA SER A 36 -29.44 13.18 -19.66
C SER A 36 -28.49 11.99 -19.69
N THR A 37 -27.69 11.87 -20.75
CA THR A 37 -26.62 10.85 -20.86
C THR A 37 -25.47 11.12 -19.89
N GLN A 38 -25.05 12.38 -19.70
CA GLN A 38 -24.00 12.73 -18.74
C GLN A 38 -24.44 12.53 -17.28
N LEU A 39 -25.67 12.91 -16.93
CA LEU A 39 -26.25 12.68 -15.60
C LEU A 39 -26.36 11.18 -15.28
N SER A 40 -26.80 10.37 -16.24
CA SER A 40 -26.89 8.91 -16.05
C SER A 40 -25.52 8.24 -15.93
N ILE A 41 -24.51 8.70 -16.67
CA ILE A 41 -23.11 8.23 -16.52
C ILE A 41 -22.56 8.62 -15.14
N GLN A 42 -22.69 9.88 -14.73
CA GLN A 42 -22.23 10.34 -13.41
C GLN A 42 -22.92 9.60 -12.25
N GLN A 43 -24.21 9.30 -12.39
CA GLN A 43 -24.96 8.54 -11.39
C GLN A 43 -24.52 7.07 -11.30
N LYS A 44 -24.17 6.46 -12.45
CA LYS A 44 -23.60 5.11 -12.50
C LYS A 44 -22.20 5.05 -11.88
N ASP A 45 -21.34 6.00 -12.19
CA ASP A 45 -19.97 6.08 -11.64
C ASP A 45 -19.99 6.26 -10.12
N ASN A 46 -20.89 7.11 -9.62
CA ASN A 46 -21.10 7.29 -8.18
C ASN A 46 -21.57 6.00 -7.49
N PHE A 47 -22.47 5.24 -8.13
CA PHE A 47 -22.96 3.97 -7.59
C PHE A 47 -21.84 2.91 -7.53
N ASP A 48 -21.02 2.81 -8.59
CA ASP A 48 -19.90 1.86 -8.63
C ASP A 48 -18.82 2.24 -7.60
N LEU A 49 -18.52 3.53 -7.43
CA LEU A 49 -17.63 4.01 -6.38
C LEU A 49 -18.13 3.69 -4.97
N LEU A 50 -19.44 3.81 -4.73
CA LEU A 50 -20.03 3.47 -3.43
C LEU A 50 -20.01 1.95 -3.19
N ALA A 51 -20.28 1.15 -4.22
CA ALA A 51 -20.21 -0.31 -4.14
C ALA A 51 -18.78 -0.81 -3.89
N THR A 52 -17.79 -0.25 -4.59
CA THR A 52 -16.36 -0.58 -4.39
C THR A 52 -15.89 -0.16 -3.00
N LYS A 53 -16.25 1.04 -2.53
CA LYS A 53 -15.96 1.48 -1.15
C LYS A 53 -16.60 0.54 -0.12
N ALA A 54 -17.88 0.19 -0.29
CA ALA A 54 -18.56 -0.73 0.62
C ALA A 54 -17.91 -2.13 0.64
N SER A 55 -17.40 -2.63 -0.49
CA SER A 55 -16.62 -3.86 -0.54
C SER A 55 -15.30 -3.73 0.22
N LEU A 56 -14.57 -2.64 -0.01
CA LEU A 56 -13.31 -2.36 0.67
C LEU A 56 -13.50 -2.29 2.19
N ASP A 57 -14.55 -1.63 2.67
CA ASP A 57 -14.87 -1.52 4.09
C ASP A 57 -15.17 -2.89 4.71
N LYS A 58 -15.92 -3.76 4.02
CA LYS A 58 -16.18 -5.14 4.47
C LYS A 58 -14.91 -5.97 4.55
N GLU A 59 -14.03 -5.84 3.57
CA GLU A 59 -12.76 -6.54 3.55
C GLU A 59 -11.85 -6.09 4.69
N LEU A 60 -11.70 -4.78 4.89
CA LEU A 60 -10.93 -4.23 6.02
C LEU A 60 -11.51 -4.68 7.36
N GLN A 61 -12.83 -4.66 7.53
CA GLN A 61 -13.48 -5.17 8.74
C GLN A 61 -13.20 -6.67 8.96
N ALA A 62 -13.24 -7.48 7.91
CA ALA A 62 -12.90 -8.90 8.00
C ALA A 62 -11.46 -9.13 8.47
N PHE A 63 -10.51 -8.30 8.01
CA PHE A 63 -9.14 -8.31 8.53
C PHE A 63 -9.09 -7.89 10.00
N PHE A 64 -9.70 -6.77 10.38
CA PHE A 64 -9.65 -6.26 11.76
C PHE A 64 -10.34 -7.17 12.78
N ASN A 65 -11.32 -7.97 12.36
CA ASN A 65 -12.01 -8.96 13.20
C ASN A 65 -11.35 -10.34 13.16
N SER A 66 -10.21 -10.48 12.48
CA SER A 66 -9.50 -11.75 12.36
C SER A 66 -8.42 -11.90 13.43
N LYS A 67 -7.71 -13.03 13.39
CA LYS A 67 -6.53 -13.28 14.23
C LYS A 67 -5.25 -12.62 13.72
N TYR A 68 -5.26 -12.05 12.51
CA TYR A 68 -4.05 -11.48 11.90
C TYR A 68 -3.84 -10.05 12.39
N ASP A 69 -2.58 -9.68 12.55
CA ASP A 69 -2.20 -8.39 13.09
C ASP A 69 -1.69 -7.42 12.00
N TYR A 70 -1.25 -6.24 12.44
CA TYR A 70 -0.61 -5.28 11.55
C TYR A 70 0.63 -5.84 10.84
N TRP A 71 1.44 -6.63 11.55
CA TRP A 71 2.72 -7.12 11.05
C TRP A 71 2.57 -8.19 9.97
N ASP A 72 1.54 -9.02 10.06
CA ASP A 72 1.11 -9.94 9.02
C ASP A 72 0.80 -9.22 7.71
N ALA A 73 -0.05 -8.20 7.80
CA ALA A 73 -0.38 -7.36 6.65
C ALA A 73 0.85 -6.61 6.13
N ARG A 74 1.73 -6.18 7.03
CA ARG A 74 2.94 -5.43 6.67
C ARG A 74 3.94 -6.27 5.89
N VAL A 75 4.16 -7.52 6.30
CA VAL A 75 5.01 -8.49 5.60
C VAL A 75 4.41 -8.85 4.24
N LEU A 76 3.09 -9.07 4.18
CA LEU A 76 2.42 -9.36 2.92
C LEU A 76 2.39 -8.18 1.95
N ALA A 77 2.34 -6.95 2.46
CA ALA A 77 2.44 -5.74 1.64
C ALA A 77 3.77 -5.70 0.86
N ASP A 78 4.88 -6.00 1.53
CA ASP A 78 6.19 -6.13 0.87
C ASP A 78 6.21 -7.28 -0.13
N TYR A 79 5.63 -8.42 0.24
CA TYR A 79 5.65 -9.62 -0.59
C TYR A 79 4.84 -9.46 -1.88
N TRP A 80 3.67 -8.83 -1.78
CA TRP A 80 2.78 -8.57 -2.91
C TRP A 80 3.09 -7.27 -3.66
N GLY A 81 3.98 -6.42 -3.13
CA GLY A 81 4.36 -5.17 -3.78
C GLY A 81 3.25 -4.11 -3.78
N GLN A 82 2.52 -3.99 -2.67
CA GLN A 82 1.38 -3.07 -2.54
C GLN A 82 1.38 -2.33 -1.20
N SER A 83 0.42 -1.42 -0.98
CA SER A 83 0.31 -0.72 0.31
C SER A 83 -0.14 -1.67 1.42
N VAL A 84 0.14 -1.31 2.68
CA VAL A 84 -0.34 -2.07 3.84
C VAL A 84 -1.87 -2.10 3.90
N GLN A 85 -2.54 -1.01 3.50
CA GLN A 85 -4.00 -0.96 3.45
C GLN A 85 -4.57 -1.94 2.41
N ASP A 86 -3.96 -2.01 1.22
CA ASP A 86 -4.35 -2.96 0.19
C ASP A 86 -4.07 -4.41 0.61
N ALA A 87 -2.97 -4.64 1.36
CA ALA A 87 -2.69 -5.94 1.95
C ALA A 87 -3.76 -6.36 2.96
N LYS A 88 -4.16 -5.46 3.87
CA LYS A 88 -5.26 -5.71 4.82
C LYS A 88 -6.56 -6.06 4.09
N ALA A 89 -6.94 -5.28 3.08
CA ALA A 89 -8.14 -5.55 2.29
C ALA A 89 -8.06 -6.91 1.56
N ARG A 90 -6.92 -7.20 0.92
CA ARG A 90 -6.69 -8.49 0.24
C ARG A 90 -6.74 -9.68 1.20
N MET A 91 -6.19 -9.55 2.42
CA MET A 91 -6.31 -10.55 3.47
C MET A 91 -7.78 -10.72 3.90
N GLY A 92 -8.47 -9.62 4.15
CA GLY A 92 -9.89 -9.58 4.48
C GLY A 92 -10.78 -10.28 3.47
N ARG A 93 -10.53 -10.05 2.18
CA ARG A 93 -11.22 -10.72 1.08
C ARG A 93 -11.05 -12.24 1.13
N LYS A 94 -9.82 -12.71 1.38
CA LYS A 94 -9.55 -14.15 1.55
C LYS A 94 -10.26 -14.75 2.74
N ILE A 95 -10.35 -14.01 3.85
CA ILE A 95 -11.09 -14.42 5.04
C ILE A 95 -12.59 -14.55 4.72
N LEU A 96 -13.18 -13.59 4.00
CA LEU A 96 -14.58 -13.63 3.59
C LEU A 96 -14.91 -14.78 2.63
N TRP A 97 -13.96 -15.20 1.78
CA TRP A 97 -14.11 -16.34 0.89
C TRP A 97 -14.03 -17.70 1.59
N GLY A 98 -13.54 -17.73 2.84
CA GLY A 98 -13.65 -18.87 3.73
C GLY A 98 -12.42 -19.77 3.76
N ARG A 99 -12.60 -21.01 4.24
CA ARG A 99 -11.52 -21.85 4.75
C ARG A 99 -10.41 -22.15 3.74
N THR A 100 -10.76 -22.40 2.48
CA THR A 100 -9.78 -22.68 1.42
C THR A 100 -8.88 -21.48 1.15
N ASP A 101 -9.46 -20.29 1.05
CA ASP A 101 -8.71 -19.05 0.83
C ASP A 101 -7.91 -18.61 2.04
N ILE A 102 -8.37 -18.93 3.26
CA ILE A 102 -7.58 -18.79 4.48
C ILE A 102 -6.33 -19.69 4.42
N ALA A 103 -6.45 -20.95 3.99
CA ALA A 103 -5.28 -21.82 3.84
C ALA A 103 -4.27 -21.26 2.83
N ILE A 104 -4.75 -20.68 1.72
CA ILE A 104 -3.91 -19.99 0.74
C ILE A 104 -3.26 -18.73 1.35
N LEU A 105 -4.00 -17.96 2.15
CA LEU A 105 -3.46 -16.80 2.88
C LEU A 105 -2.32 -17.20 3.82
N GLU A 106 -2.49 -18.28 4.58
CA GLU A 106 -1.45 -18.80 5.48
C GLU A 106 -0.19 -19.21 4.71
N GLN A 107 -0.35 -19.85 3.53
CA GLN A 107 0.80 -20.17 2.68
C GLN A 107 1.53 -18.90 2.23
N PHE A 108 0.81 -17.86 1.80
CA PHE A 108 1.44 -16.58 1.45
C PHE A 108 2.18 -15.95 2.63
N LEU A 109 1.63 -16.04 3.85
CA LEU A 109 2.32 -15.54 5.04
C LEU A 109 3.62 -16.30 5.29
N VAL A 110 3.62 -17.63 5.20
CA VAL A 110 4.82 -18.45 5.34
C VAL A 110 5.89 -18.03 4.32
N ASP A 111 5.52 -17.95 3.04
CA ASP A 111 6.45 -17.58 1.96
C ASP A 111 7.02 -16.16 2.16
N ALA A 112 6.15 -15.22 2.51
CA ALA A 112 6.52 -13.82 2.76
C ALA A 112 7.48 -13.70 3.95
N ARG A 113 7.20 -14.41 5.05
CA ARG A 113 8.06 -14.45 6.24
C ARG A 113 9.42 -15.07 5.95
N VAL A 114 9.45 -16.20 5.25
CA VAL A 114 10.70 -16.86 4.84
C VAL A 114 11.54 -15.90 3.99
N LYS A 115 10.94 -15.27 2.99
CA LYS A 115 11.62 -14.29 2.13
C LYS A 115 12.14 -13.09 2.92
N ALA A 116 11.33 -12.54 3.82
CA ALA A 116 11.75 -11.43 4.67
C ALA A 116 12.92 -11.81 5.57
N LEU A 117 12.86 -12.96 6.26
CA LEU A 117 13.92 -13.45 7.14
C LEU A 117 15.25 -13.70 6.42
N GLN A 118 15.22 -14.18 5.17
CA GLN A 118 16.43 -14.36 4.36
C GLN A 118 17.20 -13.05 4.12
N SER A 119 16.49 -11.92 4.08
CA SER A 119 17.10 -10.60 3.93
C SER A 119 17.69 -10.04 5.23
N VAL A 120 17.27 -10.58 6.39
CA VAL A 120 17.64 -10.07 7.71
C VAL A 120 18.95 -10.70 8.19
N LYS A 121 20.03 -9.92 8.10
CA LYS A 121 21.37 -10.27 8.62
C LYS A 121 21.75 -9.32 9.75
N ARG A 122 22.66 -9.77 10.64
CA ARG A 122 23.27 -8.90 11.65
C ARG A 122 23.93 -7.73 10.94
N ALA A 123 23.43 -6.53 11.17
CA ALA A 123 23.97 -5.31 10.60
C ALA A 123 24.87 -4.60 11.63
N GLN A 124 25.87 -3.87 11.14
CA GLN A 124 26.62 -2.95 12.00
C GLN A 124 25.84 -1.67 12.29
N ASN A 125 24.95 -1.25 11.38
CA ASN A 125 24.12 -0.07 11.53
C ASN A 125 22.73 -0.44 12.09
N PRO A 126 22.26 0.17 13.20
CA PRO A 126 20.94 -0.13 13.77
C PRO A 126 19.78 0.24 12.85
N SER A 127 19.99 1.18 11.93
CA SER A 127 18.98 1.66 10.98
C SER A 127 18.67 0.66 9.85
N SER A 128 19.39 -0.48 9.81
CA SER A 128 19.21 -1.54 8.81
C SER A 128 17.99 -2.43 9.07
N TYR A 129 17.41 -2.39 10.28
CA TYR A 129 16.23 -3.19 10.64
C TYR A 129 14.95 -2.40 10.35
N LYS A 130 14.25 -2.82 9.31
CA LYS A 130 13.13 -2.08 8.73
C LYS A 130 11.91 -2.13 9.63
N PHE A 131 11.51 -3.32 10.07
CA PHE A 131 10.32 -3.53 10.89
C PHE A 131 10.51 -2.90 12.27
N PHE A 132 11.70 -3.03 12.87
CA PHE A 132 12.06 -2.32 14.10
C PHE A 132 11.89 -0.80 13.95
N ARG A 133 12.38 -0.22 12.85
CA ARG A 133 12.26 1.22 12.60
C ARG A 133 10.84 1.71 12.39
N GLU A 134 9.99 0.88 11.80
CA GLU A 134 8.58 1.19 11.59
C GLU A 134 7.72 0.93 12.84
N SER A 135 8.26 0.19 13.81
CA SER A 135 7.59 -0.08 15.08
C SER A 135 7.67 1.11 16.05
N THR A 136 6.96 0.99 17.18
CA THR A 136 7.04 1.93 18.30
C THR A 136 8.20 1.63 19.25
N TYR A 137 8.92 0.52 19.05
CA TYR A 137 10.02 0.12 19.93
C TYR A 137 11.22 1.07 19.82
N THR A 138 11.71 1.49 20.97
CA THR A 138 12.79 2.46 21.10
C THR A 138 14.15 1.78 21.30
N TYR A 139 15.23 2.58 21.32
CA TYR A 139 16.54 2.09 21.73
C TYR A 139 16.52 1.56 23.18
N ASP A 140 15.82 2.25 24.08
CA ASP A 140 15.74 1.87 25.49
C ASP A 140 14.99 0.55 25.68
N ASP A 141 13.97 0.31 24.86
CA ASP A 141 13.26 -0.97 24.81
C ASP A 141 14.18 -2.10 24.40
N ALA A 142 14.93 -1.90 23.31
CA ALA A 142 15.91 -2.86 22.87
C ALA A 142 17.02 -3.07 23.90
N ASN A 143 17.39 -2.05 24.68
CA ASN A 143 18.39 -2.16 25.75
C ASN A 143 17.86 -2.95 26.96
N ALA A 144 16.63 -2.70 27.38
CA ALA A 144 15.96 -3.47 28.43
C ALA A 144 15.80 -4.94 28.00
N LEU A 145 15.32 -5.15 26.79
CA LEU A 145 15.19 -6.49 26.20
C LEU A 145 16.52 -7.20 26.03
N ALA A 146 17.60 -6.49 25.67
CA ALA A 146 18.93 -7.10 25.56
C ALA A 146 19.37 -7.71 26.89
N LYS A 147 19.16 -6.99 28.00
CA LYS A 147 19.46 -7.49 29.35
C LYS A 147 18.56 -8.68 29.70
N PHE A 148 17.26 -8.54 29.46
CA PHE A 148 16.27 -9.56 29.79
C PHE A 148 16.47 -10.87 29.02
N TRP A 149 16.78 -10.79 27.72
CA TRP A 149 17.00 -11.93 26.86
C TRP A 149 18.42 -12.50 26.90
N GLY A 150 19.35 -11.83 27.60
CA GLY A 150 20.77 -12.21 27.63
C GLY A 150 21.48 -11.98 26.29
N ASP A 151 21.03 -11.01 25.49
CA ASP A 151 21.68 -10.65 24.23
C ASP A 151 23.00 -9.90 24.50
N ARG A 152 24.02 -10.17 23.66
CA ARG A 152 25.35 -9.55 23.80
C ARG A 152 25.37 -8.04 23.62
N SER A 153 24.33 -7.49 22.99
CA SER A 153 24.25 -6.06 22.67
C SER A 153 22.81 -5.63 22.40
N VAL A 154 22.55 -4.32 22.51
CA VAL A 154 21.28 -3.71 22.07
C VAL A 154 20.99 -4.02 20.60
N MET A 155 22.03 -4.12 19.78
CA MET A 155 21.90 -4.49 18.37
C MET A 155 21.32 -5.90 18.18
N ASP A 156 21.76 -6.85 19.01
CA ASP A 156 21.27 -8.23 18.97
C ASP A 156 19.80 -8.31 19.37
N ALA A 157 19.38 -7.50 20.36
CA ALA A 157 17.98 -7.37 20.73
C ALA A 157 17.15 -6.73 19.60
N LYS A 158 17.63 -5.67 18.94
CA LYS A 158 16.95 -5.07 17.78
C LYS A 158 16.77 -6.08 16.64
N LEU A 159 17.78 -6.91 16.38
CA LEU A 159 17.70 -8.00 15.40
C LEU A 159 16.66 -9.04 15.81
N ARG A 160 16.55 -9.36 17.10
CA ARG A 160 15.55 -10.29 17.61
C ARG A 160 14.13 -9.69 17.50
N ILE A 161 13.97 -8.40 17.78
CA ILE A 161 12.71 -7.67 17.59
C ILE A 161 12.32 -7.70 16.11
N GLU A 162 13.22 -7.33 15.20
CA GLU A 162 13.00 -7.37 13.74
C GLU A 162 12.44 -8.72 13.29
N ARG A 163 13.05 -9.82 13.73
CA ARG A 163 12.61 -11.18 13.39
C ARG A 163 11.25 -11.52 13.98
N ASN A 164 10.97 -11.13 15.21
CA ASN A 164 9.67 -11.37 15.82
C ASN A 164 8.56 -10.57 15.13
N LEU A 165 8.82 -9.31 14.77
CA LEU A 165 7.87 -8.52 13.99
C LEU A 165 7.59 -9.15 12.63
N ILE A 166 8.62 -9.63 11.92
CA ILE A 166 8.41 -10.37 10.66
C ILE A 166 7.52 -11.59 10.88
N LEU A 167 7.70 -12.29 11.99
CA LEU A 167 6.94 -13.51 12.31
C LEU A 167 5.52 -13.25 12.84
N GLY A 168 5.11 -11.99 13.06
CA GLY A 168 3.83 -11.67 13.71
C GLY A 168 3.82 -12.01 15.20
N ASN A 169 4.98 -11.94 15.87
CA ASN A 169 5.16 -12.26 17.28
C ASN A 169 5.37 -10.99 18.12
N ASP A 170 4.64 -9.91 17.82
CA ASP A 170 4.76 -8.64 18.54
C ASP A 170 4.34 -8.77 20.01
N GLU A 171 3.29 -9.53 20.31
CA GLU A 171 2.84 -9.82 21.68
C GLU A 171 3.96 -10.42 22.56
N MET A 172 4.80 -11.28 21.98
CA MET A 172 5.94 -11.86 22.70
C MET A 172 6.97 -10.79 23.10
N ILE A 173 7.18 -9.78 22.23
CA ILE A 173 8.09 -8.67 22.51
C ILE A 173 7.50 -7.80 23.62
N GLU A 174 6.21 -7.48 23.55
CA GLU A 174 5.53 -6.69 24.58
C GLU A 174 5.56 -7.38 25.94
N GLN A 175 5.30 -8.69 25.98
CA GLN A 175 5.37 -9.47 27.20
C GLN A 175 6.79 -9.47 27.79
N ALA A 176 7.81 -9.67 26.96
CA ALA A 176 9.19 -9.59 27.40
C ALA A 176 9.54 -8.19 27.95
N LEU A 177 9.07 -7.11 27.31
CA LEU A 177 9.27 -5.75 27.80
C LEU A 177 8.62 -5.48 29.15
N ARG A 178 7.41 -6.02 29.38
CA ARG A 178 6.74 -5.92 30.68
C ARG A 178 7.60 -6.53 31.79
N TYR A 179 8.20 -7.69 31.56
CA TYR A 179 9.11 -8.31 32.53
C TYR A 179 10.45 -7.59 32.65
N ALA A 180 11.00 -7.08 31.54
CA ALA A 180 12.31 -6.41 31.52
C ALA A 180 12.34 -5.07 32.28
N ARG A 181 11.18 -4.44 32.47
CA ARG A 181 11.03 -3.13 33.10
C ARG A 181 10.59 -3.18 34.57
N ASN A 182 10.18 -4.35 35.05
CA ASN A 182 9.84 -4.59 36.45
C ASN A 182 11.08 -5.01 37.24
#